data_AF-A0A925MB56-F1
#
_entry.id   AF-A0A925MB56-F1
#
_cell.length_a   1.000
_cell.length_b   1.000
_cell.length_c   1.000
_cell.angle_alpha   90.00
_cell.angle_beta   90.00
_cell.angle_gamma   90.00
#
_symmetry.space_group_name_H-M   'P 1'
#
loop_
_entity.id
_entity.type
_entity.pdbx_description
1 polymer ?
#
loop_
_entity_poly.entity_id
_entity_poly.type
_entity_poly.pdbx_seq_one_letter_code
_entity_poly.pdbx_strand_id
1 'polypeptide(L)'
;MTDPEHGDDGLPLVPPASERDAIVAVLAELVAKRGYEHLVLAPLVEPDARHFPDRWGGGEASVARLFRRLAVYADIDDVQVRVLIEKDGELGVMTPAGVGAPAWFGKLDGDTAVIEVRESSLREPMVLVAALARAVAATFRARHGLAVGNPAREEQLVDLTCIYLGFGLLTVPAAVRHYTSKTGARSRAALSRLGVTEQRALAFALAVVIEARGLDARARQAIATRIGDNCAVFVSAASQVIAELQPGVAERLTIPPRASWGDPPTLSMLAGMLDDQGPDASQELRRDEEVGVSGMNADRPVFRVERSKALRLAKMFGLPVLLLGMLAGRMQMGVEIEMWKAMSIAAALALLGLAIGRMLPDSRCSEPKCGEPLEREATVCPRCGGRIAGVIHHPRERLAAEEALARTGDKPS
;
A
#
# COMPACT_ATOMS: atom_id res chain seq x y z
N MET A 1 35.76 -6.23 19.96
CA MET A 1 35.23 -5.60 18.74
C MET A 1 33.74 -5.46 18.98
N THR A 2 33.40 -4.39 19.70
CA THR A 2 32.08 -4.11 20.25
C THR A 2 31.20 -3.50 19.17
N ASP A 3 29.97 -3.99 19.09
CA ASP A 3 28.87 -3.46 18.27
C ASP A 3 28.72 -1.94 18.47
N PRO A 4 28.55 -1.14 17.41
CA PRO A 4 28.08 0.21 17.56
C PRO A 4 26.60 0.16 17.96
N GLU A 5 26.36 0.61 19.19
CA GLU A 5 25.07 1.03 19.70
C GLU A 5 24.26 1.71 18.58
N HIS A 6 23.10 1.14 18.25
CA HIS A 6 22.03 1.89 17.62
C HIS A 6 21.60 2.96 18.62
N GLY A 7 22.26 4.12 18.54
CA GLY A 7 21.79 5.34 19.17
C GLY A 7 20.36 5.56 18.70
N ASP A 8 19.44 5.49 19.65
CA ASP A 8 18.22 6.29 19.64
C ASP A 8 18.68 7.75 19.63
N ASP A 9 19.17 8.23 18.48
CA ASP A 9 19.45 9.63 18.23
C ASP A 9 18.09 10.30 18.28
N GLY A 10 17.69 10.72 19.48
CA GLY A 10 16.44 11.37 19.81
C GLY A 10 16.26 12.65 19.01
N LEU A 11 15.97 12.51 17.73
CA LEU A 11 15.70 13.60 16.82
C LEU A 11 14.54 14.37 17.41
N PRO A 12 14.67 15.71 17.53
CA PRO A 12 13.62 16.50 18.13
C PRO A 12 12.31 16.28 17.37
N LEU A 13 11.23 16.05 18.12
CA LEU A 13 9.89 15.77 17.60
C LEU A 13 9.30 16.93 16.77
N VAL A 14 9.91 18.11 16.84
CA VAL A 14 9.48 19.31 16.14
C VAL A 14 10.69 19.90 15.38
N PRO A 15 10.50 20.43 14.16
CA PRO A 15 11.56 21.12 13.43
C PRO A 15 12.18 22.30 14.21
N PRO A 16 13.43 22.69 13.91
CA PRO A 16 14.03 23.91 14.44
C PRO A 16 13.18 25.16 14.18
N ALA A 17 13.32 26.18 15.03
CA ALA A 17 12.51 27.40 14.95
C ALA A 17 12.55 28.09 13.57
N SER A 18 13.74 28.21 12.98
CA SER A 18 13.91 28.79 11.63
C SER A 18 13.16 28.02 10.54
N GLU A 19 13.13 26.69 10.64
CA GLU A 19 12.39 25.85 9.70
C GLU A 19 10.88 25.97 9.90
N ARG A 20 10.41 26.03 11.17
CA ARG A 20 9.00 26.29 11.49
C ARG A 20 8.54 27.62 10.90
N ASP A 21 9.32 28.67 11.07
CA ASP A 21 9.00 29.99 10.53
C ASP A 21 8.99 29.99 8.99
N ALA A 22 9.92 29.27 8.35
CA ALA A 22 9.93 29.09 6.91
C ALA A 22 8.70 28.33 6.40
N ILE A 23 8.25 27.29 7.10
CA ILE A 23 7.03 26.53 6.76
C ILE A 23 5.80 27.45 6.85
N VAL A 24 5.65 28.19 7.95
CA VAL A 24 4.52 29.13 8.14
C VAL A 24 4.54 30.21 7.06
N ALA A 25 5.71 30.74 6.73
CA ALA A 25 5.86 31.75 5.69
C ALA A 25 5.44 31.25 4.30
N VAL A 26 5.81 30.00 3.94
CA VAL A 26 5.38 29.40 2.67
C VAL A 26 3.86 29.21 2.63
N LEU A 27 3.25 28.73 3.71
CA LEU A 27 1.80 28.57 3.79
C LEU A 27 1.08 29.93 3.72
N ALA A 28 1.62 30.96 4.39
CA ALA A 28 1.10 32.32 4.30
C ALA A 28 1.20 32.89 2.88
N GLU A 29 2.30 32.62 2.16
CA GLU A 29 2.46 33.02 0.76
C GLU A 29 1.44 32.34 -0.15
N LEU A 30 1.15 31.05 0.06
CA LEU A 30 0.09 30.34 -0.66
C LEU A 30 -1.28 30.94 -0.37
N VAL A 31 -1.59 31.23 0.90
CA VAL A 31 -2.84 31.90 1.28
C VAL A 31 -2.96 33.27 0.61
N ALA A 32 -1.91 34.08 0.63
CA ALA A 32 -1.91 35.40 0.01
C ALA A 32 -2.11 35.35 -1.51
N LYS A 33 -1.58 34.33 -2.19
CA LYS A 33 -1.65 34.20 -3.66
C LYS A 33 -2.91 33.49 -4.15
N ARG A 34 -3.43 32.52 -3.40
CA ARG A 34 -4.45 31.57 -3.85
C ARG A 34 -5.70 31.50 -2.96
N GLY A 35 -5.74 32.26 -1.87
CA GLY A 35 -6.86 32.26 -0.93
C GLY A 35 -6.64 31.30 0.25
N TYR A 36 -7.42 31.51 1.30
CA TYR A 36 -7.33 30.73 2.55
C TYR A 36 -8.22 29.47 2.52
N GLU A 37 -9.12 29.37 1.54
CA GLU A 37 -10.20 28.40 1.45
C GLU A 37 -9.67 26.96 1.37
N HIS A 38 -8.63 26.69 0.58
CA HIS A 38 -8.01 25.35 0.57
C HIS A 38 -7.46 24.95 1.94
N LEU A 39 -6.85 25.91 2.65
CA LEU A 39 -6.23 25.64 3.92
C LEU A 39 -7.27 25.33 5.00
N VAL A 40 -8.39 26.06 5.04
CA VAL A 40 -9.37 25.94 6.15
C VAL A 40 -10.73 25.32 5.81
N LEU A 41 -11.17 25.38 4.55
CA LEU A 41 -12.50 24.92 4.11
C LEU A 41 -12.47 23.62 3.29
N ALA A 42 -11.46 23.43 2.44
CA ALA A 42 -11.36 22.22 1.63
C ALA A 42 -11.23 20.97 2.53
N PRO A 43 -11.75 19.80 2.12
CA PRO A 43 -11.64 18.59 2.91
C PRO A 43 -10.18 18.20 3.16
N LEU A 44 -9.90 17.64 4.36
CA LEU A 44 -8.65 16.90 4.56
C LEU A 44 -8.83 15.53 3.90
N VAL A 45 -8.23 15.33 2.74
CA VAL A 45 -8.49 14.17 1.89
C VAL A 45 -7.96 12.91 2.54
N GLU A 46 -8.84 11.96 2.85
CA GLU A 46 -8.48 10.70 3.49
C GLU A 46 -8.29 9.58 2.45
N PRO A 47 -7.38 8.61 2.69
CA PRO A 47 -7.17 7.50 1.77
C PRO A 47 -8.23 6.41 1.94
N ASP A 48 -9.50 6.74 1.69
CA ASP A 48 -10.61 5.80 1.77
C ASP A 48 -11.62 5.95 0.61
N ALA A 49 -12.51 4.98 0.50
CA ALA A 49 -13.49 4.91 -0.59
C ALA A 49 -14.51 6.06 -0.58
N ARG A 50 -14.61 6.86 0.50
CA ARG A 50 -15.50 8.04 0.51
C ARG A 50 -14.88 9.19 -0.27
N HIS A 51 -13.55 9.28 -0.28
CA HIS A 51 -12.78 10.28 -1.04
C HIS A 51 -12.33 9.75 -2.40
N PHE A 52 -12.17 8.44 -2.53
CA PHE A 52 -11.77 7.78 -3.76
C PHE A 52 -12.78 6.69 -4.15
N PRO A 53 -14.01 7.06 -4.54
CA PRO A 53 -15.04 6.09 -4.94
C PRO A 53 -14.81 5.52 -6.35
N ASP A 54 -13.89 6.10 -7.10
CA ASP A 54 -13.62 5.77 -8.49
C ASP A 54 -13.02 4.36 -8.65
N ARG A 55 -13.34 3.71 -9.76
CA ARG A 55 -12.86 2.36 -10.06
C ARG A 55 -11.35 2.36 -10.33
N TRP A 56 -10.65 1.41 -9.71
CA TRP A 56 -9.24 1.14 -9.93
C TRP A 56 -9.05 -0.20 -10.66
N GLY A 57 -8.39 -0.16 -11.81
CA GLY A 57 -7.96 -1.32 -12.60
C GLY A 57 -6.45 -1.39 -12.84
N GLY A 58 -5.67 -0.41 -12.38
CA GLY A 58 -4.20 -0.44 -12.44
C GLY A 58 -3.59 -0.11 -13.80
N GLY A 59 -4.31 0.64 -14.65
CA GLY A 59 -3.84 1.15 -15.94
C GLY A 59 -3.80 2.67 -16.02
N GLU A 60 -3.56 3.20 -17.23
CA GLU A 60 -3.47 4.64 -17.50
C GLU A 60 -4.78 5.38 -17.19
N ALA A 61 -5.93 4.80 -17.53
CA ALA A 61 -7.22 5.42 -17.28
C ALA A 61 -7.53 5.47 -15.78
N SER A 62 -7.10 4.45 -15.01
CA SER A 62 -7.16 4.47 -13.54
C SER A 62 -6.32 5.60 -12.94
N VAL A 63 -5.09 5.78 -13.42
CA VAL A 63 -4.24 6.91 -13.00
C VAL A 63 -4.88 8.24 -13.36
N ALA A 64 -5.40 8.37 -14.59
CA ALA A 64 -6.05 9.58 -15.05
C ALA A 64 -7.30 9.92 -14.22
N ARG A 65 -8.13 8.94 -13.85
CA ARG A 65 -9.27 9.13 -12.93
C ARG A 65 -8.80 9.60 -11.55
N LEU A 66 -7.78 8.94 -11.00
CA LEU A 66 -7.24 9.30 -9.69
C LEU A 66 -6.63 10.72 -9.69
N PHE A 67 -5.91 11.08 -10.75
CA PHE A 67 -5.41 12.44 -10.94
C PHE A 67 -6.55 13.45 -11.03
N ARG A 68 -7.57 13.20 -11.88
CA ARG A 68 -8.75 14.08 -12.00
C ARG A 68 -9.48 14.26 -10.66
N ARG A 69 -9.64 13.19 -9.89
CA ARG A 69 -10.23 13.25 -8.54
C ARG A 69 -9.43 14.19 -7.63
N LEU A 70 -8.11 14.05 -7.61
CA LEU A 70 -7.23 14.93 -6.83
C LEU A 70 -7.24 16.37 -7.37
N ALA A 71 -7.35 16.57 -8.67
CA ALA A 71 -7.48 17.88 -9.31
C ALA A 71 -8.77 18.60 -8.89
N VAL A 72 -9.89 17.87 -8.75
CA VAL A 72 -11.15 18.40 -8.17
C VAL A 72 -10.95 18.89 -6.74
N TYR A 73 -10.24 18.13 -5.90
CA TYR A 73 -9.92 18.59 -4.54
C TYR A 73 -9.01 19.81 -4.51
N ALA A 74 -8.19 20.00 -5.54
CA ALA A 74 -7.25 21.10 -5.68
C ALA A 74 -7.81 22.29 -6.50
N ASP A 75 -9.09 22.28 -6.88
CA ASP A 75 -9.74 23.32 -7.69
C ASP A 75 -9.01 23.62 -9.02
N ILE A 76 -8.53 22.56 -9.67
CA ILE A 76 -7.90 22.58 -11.00
C ILE A 76 -8.46 21.47 -11.91
N ASP A 77 -9.74 21.15 -11.76
CA ASP A 77 -10.44 20.07 -12.47
C ASP A 77 -10.61 20.31 -13.97
N ASP A 78 -10.38 21.54 -14.44
CA ASP A 78 -10.35 21.88 -15.85
C ASP A 78 -9.02 21.50 -16.53
N VAL A 79 -7.98 21.14 -15.76
CA VAL A 79 -6.71 20.61 -16.29
C VAL A 79 -6.92 19.22 -16.86
N GLN A 80 -6.59 19.06 -18.15
CA GLN A 80 -6.54 17.76 -18.80
C GLN A 80 -5.32 16.98 -18.33
N VAL A 81 -5.39 15.66 -18.35
CA VAL A 81 -4.28 14.80 -17.94
C VAL A 81 -3.89 13.83 -19.05
N ARG A 82 -2.59 13.75 -19.32
CA ARG A 82 -1.99 12.71 -20.15
C ARG A 82 -1.05 11.88 -19.30
N VAL A 83 -1.37 10.60 -19.15
CA VAL A 83 -0.58 9.65 -18.35
C VAL A 83 0.44 8.95 -19.24
N LEU A 84 1.66 8.82 -18.76
CA LEU A 84 2.72 8.02 -19.38
C LEU A 84 3.18 6.96 -18.37
N ILE A 85 3.10 5.67 -18.73
CA ILE A 85 3.65 4.59 -17.91
C ILE A 85 5.09 4.32 -18.32
N GLU A 86 6.00 4.60 -17.40
CA GLU A 86 7.43 4.43 -17.57
C GLU A 86 7.89 3.08 -17.02
N LYS A 87 8.65 2.32 -17.81
CA LYS A 87 9.17 1.00 -17.44
C LYS A 87 10.24 1.12 -16.35
N ASP A 88 10.17 0.25 -15.35
CA ASP A 88 11.10 0.28 -14.21
C ASP A 88 12.58 0.25 -14.62
N GLY A 89 12.92 -0.51 -15.66
CA GLY A 89 14.30 -0.70 -16.13
C GLY A 89 14.96 0.55 -16.68
N GLU A 90 14.19 1.55 -17.10
CA GLU A 90 14.69 2.78 -17.72
C GLU A 90 14.92 3.91 -16.68
N LEU A 91 14.24 3.84 -15.53
CA LEU A 91 14.25 4.88 -14.49
C LEU A 91 15.28 4.64 -13.37
N GLY A 92 15.93 3.47 -13.34
CA GLY A 92 16.85 3.10 -12.26
C GLY A 92 16.17 2.99 -10.90
N VAL A 93 16.91 3.33 -9.84
CA VAL A 93 16.46 3.23 -8.43
C VAL A 93 15.33 4.24 -8.17
N MET A 94 14.32 3.82 -7.40
CA MET A 94 13.22 4.69 -6.99
C MET A 94 13.73 5.92 -6.24
N THR A 95 13.34 7.11 -6.73
CA THR A 95 13.65 8.39 -6.11
C THR A 95 12.47 8.85 -5.25
N PRO A 96 12.69 9.72 -4.25
CA PRO A 96 11.59 10.21 -3.42
C PRO A 96 10.71 11.24 -4.15
N ALA A 97 11.24 11.91 -5.18
CA ALA A 97 10.58 13.02 -5.87
C ALA A 97 11.18 13.21 -7.28
N GLY A 98 10.44 13.91 -8.14
CA GLY A 98 10.82 14.11 -9.54
C GLY A 98 10.93 12.81 -10.34
N VAL A 99 11.79 12.82 -11.36
CA VAL A 99 12.01 11.67 -12.26
C VAL A 99 12.38 10.42 -11.46
N GLY A 100 11.67 9.33 -11.72
CA GLY A 100 11.90 8.05 -11.05
C GLY A 100 11.12 7.84 -9.75
N ALA A 101 10.34 8.83 -9.30
CA ALA A 101 9.39 8.67 -8.20
C ALA A 101 8.24 7.71 -8.60
N PRO A 102 7.38 7.26 -7.67
CA PRO A 102 6.24 6.41 -8.03
C PRO A 102 5.32 7.03 -9.08
N ALA A 103 5.09 8.34 -8.97
CA ALA A 103 4.50 9.19 -10.01
C ALA A 103 5.06 10.60 -9.87
N TRP A 104 5.21 11.32 -10.98
CA TRP A 104 5.69 12.70 -10.98
C TRP A 104 5.03 13.53 -12.08
N PHE A 105 5.05 14.84 -11.89
CA PHE A 105 4.66 15.82 -12.88
C PHE A 105 5.83 16.05 -13.84
N GLY A 106 5.63 15.76 -15.12
CA GLY A 106 6.63 15.99 -16.16
C GLY A 106 6.61 17.45 -16.63
N LYS A 107 5.46 17.89 -17.15
CA LYS A 107 5.25 19.26 -17.64
C LYS A 107 3.76 19.61 -17.77
N LEU A 108 3.49 20.91 -17.91
CA LEU A 108 2.19 21.44 -18.34
C LEU A 108 2.31 21.88 -19.80
N ASP A 109 1.53 21.26 -20.69
CA ASP A 109 1.51 21.49 -22.14
C ASP A 109 0.16 22.11 -22.53
N GLY A 110 0.10 23.44 -22.58
CA GLY A 110 -1.18 24.16 -22.58
C GLY A 110 -1.96 23.86 -21.30
N ASP A 111 -3.18 23.35 -21.43
CA ASP A 111 -4.01 22.93 -20.29
C ASP A 111 -3.89 21.43 -19.96
N THR A 112 -2.90 20.75 -20.55
CA THR A 112 -2.69 19.30 -20.33
C THR A 112 -1.47 19.04 -19.44
N ALA A 113 -1.71 18.53 -18.23
CA ALA A 113 -0.67 18.02 -17.36
C ALA A 113 -0.18 16.64 -17.85
N VAL A 114 1.13 16.53 -18.09
CA VAL A 114 1.79 15.26 -18.39
C VAL A 114 2.25 14.64 -17.08
N ILE A 115 1.69 13.47 -16.77
CA ILE A 115 1.94 12.76 -15.52
C ILE A 115 2.61 11.44 -15.87
N GLU A 116 3.82 11.25 -15.36
CA GLU A 116 4.61 10.05 -15.57
C GLU A 116 4.47 9.15 -14.35
N VAL A 117 4.28 7.85 -14.57
CA VAL A 117 4.05 6.86 -13.51
C VAL A 117 4.97 5.67 -13.72
N ARG A 118 5.67 5.28 -12.66
CA ARG A 118 6.49 4.08 -12.67
C ARG A 118 5.62 2.83 -12.70
N GLU A 119 5.88 1.91 -13.63
CA GLU A 119 5.08 0.70 -13.85
C GLU A 119 4.85 -0.13 -12.57
N SER A 120 5.89 -0.36 -11.75
CA SER A 120 5.76 -1.09 -10.48
C SER A 120 4.77 -0.44 -9.50
N SER A 121 4.59 0.88 -9.57
CA SER A 121 3.76 1.64 -8.63
C SER A 121 2.27 1.45 -8.88
N LEU A 122 1.88 0.98 -10.08
CA LEU A 122 0.49 0.64 -10.42
C LEU A 122 -0.08 -0.50 -9.56
N ARG A 123 0.80 -1.32 -8.96
CA ARG A 123 0.43 -2.43 -8.06
C ARG A 123 0.30 -2.00 -6.60
N GLU A 124 0.71 -0.76 -6.27
CA GLU A 124 0.64 -0.20 -4.91
C GLU A 124 -0.21 1.08 -4.89
N PRO A 125 -1.55 0.98 -5.00
CA PRO A 125 -2.43 2.15 -5.12
C PRO A 125 -2.22 3.17 -4.00
N MET A 126 -1.97 2.71 -2.76
CA MET A 126 -1.76 3.60 -1.62
C MET A 126 -0.51 4.49 -1.76
N VAL A 127 0.58 3.95 -2.33
CA VAL A 127 1.80 4.74 -2.61
C VAL A 127 1.52 5.71 -3.75
N LEU A 128 0.83 5.21 -4.77
CA LEU A 128 0.52 5.96 -5.97
C LEU A 128 -0.42 7.15 -5.71
N VAL A 129 -1.42 7.00 -4.83
CA VAL A 129 -2.31 8.09 -4.40
C VAL A 129 -1.51 9.25 -3.79
N ALA A 130 -0.59 8.95 -2.88
CA ALA A 130 0.24 9.99 -2.26
C ALA A 130 1.21 10.63 -3.27
N ALA A 131 1.76 9.85 -4.20
CA ALA A 131 2.64 10.38 -5.25
C ALA A 131 1.88 11.26 -6.25
N LEU A 132 0.67 10.86 -6.65
CA LEU A 132 -0.20 11.66 -7.52
C LEU A 132 -0.68 12.92 -6.82
N ALA A 133 -0.91 12.90 -5.51
CA ALA A 133 -1.21 14.13 -4.75
C ALA A 133 -0.08 15.17 -4.88
N ARG A 134 1.19 14.73 -4.89
CA ARG A 134 2.32 15.62 -5.21
C ARG A 134 2.31 16.08 -6.65
N ALA A 135 2.05 15.18 -7.60
CA ALA A 135 2.02 15.54 -9.02
C ALA A 135 0.91 16.58 -9.30
N VAL A 136 -0.24 16.47 -8.63
CA VAL A 136 -1.30 17.49 -8.62
C VAL A 136 -0.84 18.78 -7.97
N ALA A 137 -0.15 18.73 -6.83
CA ALA A 137 0.40 19.94 -6.20
C ALA A 137 1.44 20.64 -7.11
N ALA A 138 2.30 19.88 -7.80
CA ALA A 138 3.23 20.43 -8.79
C ALA A 138 2.48 21.01 -10.00
N THR A 139 1.42 20.36 -10.46
CA THR A 139 0.55 20.86 -11.54
C THR A 139 -0.13 22.17 -11.12
N PHE A 140 -0.69 22.23 -9.91
CA PHE A 140 -1.29 23.43 -9.33
C PHE A 140 -0.29 24.59 -9.32
N ARG A 141 0.95 24.33 -8.88
CA ARG A 141 2.01 25.34 -8.87
C ARG A 141 2.38 25.81 -10.28
N ALA A 142 2.51 24.90 -11.24
CA ALA A 142 2.80 25.25 -12.63
C ALA A 142 1.67 26.08 -13.25
N ARG A 143 0.42 25.63 -13.09
CA ARG A 143 -0.79 26.29 -13.61
C ARG A 143 -0.99 27.70 -13.07
N HIS A 144 -0.64 27.94 -11.81
CA HIS A 144 -0.79 29.25 -11.18
C HIS A 144 0.49 30.11 -11.19
N GLY A 145 1.52 29.72 -11.95
CA GLY A 145 2.76 30.49 -12.05
C GLY A 145 3.52 30.60 -10.72
N LEU A 146 3.39 29.61 -9.84
CA LEU A 146 4.03 29.55 -8.52
C LEU A 146 5.38 28.83 -8.55
N ALA A 147 5.70 28.13 -9.63
CA ALA A 147 6.93 27.35 -9.77
C ALA A 147 8.17 28.25 -9.68
N VAL A 148 9.21 27.77 -8.98
CA VAL A 148 10.49 28.47 -8.85
C VAL A 148 11.59 27.79 -9.68
N GLY A 149 12.58 28.56 -10.14
CA GLY A 149 13.66 28.04 -10.99
C GLY A 149 14.67 27.11 -10.30
N ASN A 150 14.60 26.93 -8.97
CA ASN A 150 15.45 26.01 -8.23
C ASN A 150 14.72 24.66 -8.01
N PRO A 151 15.13 23.56 -8.67
CA PRO A 151 14.40 22.29 -8.61
C PRO A 151 14.31 21.70 -7.20
N ALA A 152 15.38 21.76 -6.41
CA ALA A 152 15.39 21.21 -5.05
C ALA A 152 14.44 21.98 -4.13
N ARG A 153 14.41 23.32 -4.29
CA ARG A 153 13.46 24.16 -3.56
C ARG A 153 12.03 23.94 -4.04
N GLU A 154 11.82 23.79 -5.34
CA GLU A 154 10.50 23.54 -5.92
C GLU A 154 9.89 22.25 -5.34
N GLU A 155 10.64 21.16 -5.22
CA GLU A 155 10.14 19.92 -4.61
C GLU A 155 9.73 20.10 -3.14
N GLN A 156 10.43 20.93 -2.36
CA GLN A 156 10.00 21.26 -0.99
C GLN A 156 8.69 22.06 -0.99
N LEU A 157 8.55 23.00 -1.93
CA LEU A 157 7.33 23.80 -2.06
C LEU A 157 6.15 22.98 -2.57
N VAL A 158 6.38 21.96 -3.39
CA VAL A 158 5.39 20.96 -3.78
C VAL A 158 4.89 20.20 -2.54
N ASP A 159 5.79 19.76 -1.66
CA ASP A 159 5.40 19.05 -0.43
C ASP A 159 4.50 19.89 0.48
N LEU A 160 4.85 21.17 0.66
CA LEU A 160 4.05 22.10 1.45
C LEU A 160 2.74 22.50 0.74
N THR A 161 2.74 22.54 -0.59
CA THR A 161 1.52 22.75 -1.37
C THR A 161 0.54 21.60 -1.21
N CYS A 162 1.01 20.35 -1.08
CA CYS A 162 0.14 19.22 -0.71
C CYS A 162 -0.60 19.47 0.60
N ILE A 163 0.06 20.07 1.60
CA ILE A 163 -0.58 20.39 2.89
C ILE A 163 -1.64 21.48 2.71
N TYR A 164 -1.31 22.54 1.98
CA TYR A 164 -2.23 23.63 1.65
C TYR A 164 -3.49 23.13 0.92
N LEU A 165 -3.34 22.19 -0.02
CA LEU A 165 -4.44 21.60 -0.78
C LEU A 165 -5.25 20.52 -0.02
N GLY A 166 -4.95 20.28 1.25
CA GLY A 166 -5.68 19.30 2.07
C GLY A 166 -5.21 17.84 1.91
N PHE A 167 -4.09 17.59 1.22
CA PHE A 167 -3.55 16.23 1.01
C PHE A 167 -2.64 15.73 2.15
N GLY A 168 -2.56 16.45 3.27
CA GLY A 168 -1.64 16.11 4.37
C GLY A 168 -1.85 14.72 4.97
N LEU A 169 -3.09 14.19 4.99
CA LEU A 169 -3.37 12.84 5.47
C LEU A 169 -2.86 11.74 4.51
N LEU A 170 -2.57 12.10 3.26
CA LEU A 170 -1.97 11.21 2.26
C LEU A 170 -0.45 11.29 2.29
N THR A 171 0.09 12.51 2.36
CA THR A 171 1.53 12.76 2.14
C THR A 171 2.37 12.67 3.41
N VAL A 172 1.85 13.05 4.59
CA VAL A 172 2.62 12.94 5.85
C VAL A 172 2.98 11.49 6.16
N PRO A 173 2.06 10.50 6.09
CA PRO A 173 2.41 9.10 6.32
C PRO A 173 3.28 8.49 5.21
N ALA A 174 3.21 9.03 4.00
CA ALA A 174 4.02 8.58 2.86
C ALA A 174 5.44 9.15 2.89
N ALA A 175 5.69 10.24 3.65
CA ALA A 175 6.99 10.89 3.73
C ALA A 175 8.12 9.91 4.10
N VAL A 176 7.87 9.07 5.09
CA VAL A 176 8.73 7.93 5.45
C VAL A 176 7.84 6.74 5.76
N ARG A 177 7.97 5.68 4.97
CA ARG A 177 7.22 4.43 5.15
C ARG A 177 8.17 3.29 5.44
N HIS A 178 7.95 2.65 6.58
CA HIS A 178 8.58 1.38 6.93
C HIS A 178 7.69 0.25 6.43
N TYR A 179 8.25 -0.67 5.65
CA TYR A 179 7.54 -1.86 5.20
C TYR A 179 8.46 -3.06 5.20
N THR A 180 7.86 -4.24 5.16
CA THR A 180 8.63 -5.48 5.13
C THR A 180 8.61 -6.02 3.71
N SER A 181 9.75 -5.99 3.04
CA SER A 181 9.91 -6.60 1.73
C SER A 181 10.24 -8.09 1.88
N LYS A 182 9.53 -8.94 1.14
CA LYS A 182 9.79 -10.39 1.08
C LYS A 182 10.40 -10.72 -0.27
N THR A 183 11.61 -11.28 -0.26
CA THR A 183 12.27 -11.79 -1.46
C THR A 183 12.60 -13.26 -1.25
N GLY A 184 11.76 -14.13 -1.82
CA GLY A 184 11.81 -15.57 -1.55
C GLY A 184 11.51 -15.90 -0.09
N ALA A 185 12.38 -16.67 0.56
CA ALA A 185 12.24 -17.05 1.97
C ALA A 185 12.74 -15.97 2.96
N ARG A 186 13.31 -14.87 2.47
CA ARG A 186 13.88 -13.81 3.32
C ARG A 186 12.94 -12.62 3.40
N SER A 187 12.78 -12.12 4.62
CA SER A 187 12.01 -10.92 4.95
C SER A 187 12.99 -9.85 5.41
N ARG A 188 12.95 -8.66 4.81
CA ARG A 188 13.82 -7.53 5.16
C ARG A 188 12.98 -6.30 5.44
N ALA A 189 13.30 -5.59 6.52
CA ALA A 189 12.78 -4.25 6.75
C ALA A 189 13.31 -3.33 5.64
N ALA A 190 12.40 -2.64 4.96
CA ALA A 190 12.66 -1.71 3.89
C ALA A 190 12.04 -0.35 4.25
N LEU A 191 12.70 0.70 3.76
CA LEU A 191 12.27 2.08 3.92
C LEU A 191 11.96 2.61 2.52
N SER A 192 10.79 3.21 2.34
CA SER A 192 10.52 4.07 1.19
C SER A 192 10.29 5.49 1.67
N ARG A 193 10.72 6.46 0.86
CA ARG A 193 10.56 7.88 1.11
C ARG A 193 9.79 8.48 -0.05
N LEU A 194 8.83 9.34 0.26
CA LEU A 194 8.13 10.15 -0.73
C LEU A 194 8.31 11.62 -0.37
N GLY A 195 8.93 12.38 -1.25
CA GLY A 195 9.27 13.78 -1.04
C GLY A 195 10.61 14.08 -0.42
N VAL A 196 10.95 15.34 -0.54
CA VAL A 196 12.24 15.88 -0.12
C VAL A 196 12.17 16.51 1.27
N THR A 197 10.98 16.91 1.71
CA THR A 197 10.74 17.47 3.05
C THR A 197 10.73 16.35 4.09
N GLU A 198 11.26 16.62 5.27
CA GLU A 198 11.26 15.65 6.36
C GLU A 198 9.87 15.44 6.94
N GLN A 199 9.60 14.23 7.44
CA GLN A 199 8.30 13.87 8.01
C GLN A 199 7.86 14.80 9.15
N ARG A 200 8.80 15.19 10.04
CA ARG A 200 8.52 16.14 11.13
C ARG A 200 8.12 17.53 10.64
N ALA A 201 8.69 17.97 9.52
CA ALA A 201 8.36 19.27 8.92
C ALA A 201 6.97 19.24 8.26
N LEU A 202 6.63 18.15 7.57
CA LEU A 202 5.27 17.96 7.05
C LEU A 202 4.23 17.76 8.16
N ALA A 203 4.58 17.06 9.24
CA ALA A 203 3.74 16.93 10.42
C ALA A 203 3.51 18.29 11.11
N PHE A 204 4.54 19.14 11.17
CA PHE A 204 4.40 20.52 11.66
C PHE A 204 3.46 21.34 10.77
N ALA A 205 3.63 21.28 9.44
CA ALA A 205 2.74 21.94 8.49
C ALA A 205 1.28 21.45 8.61
N LEU A 206 1.06 20.14 8.81
CA LEU A 206 -0.27 19.59 9.05
C LEU A 206 -0.86 20.09 10.38
N ALA A 207 -0.05 20.18 11.44
CA ALA A 207 -0.48 20.75 12.72
C ALA A 207 -0.88 22.23 12.59
N VAL A 208 -0.18 23.02 11.76
CA VAL A 208 -0.56 24.40 11.41
C VAL A 208 -1.96 24.45 10.81
N VAL A 209 -2.27 23.55 9.86
CA VAL A 209 -3.60 23.46 9.25
C VAL A 209 -4.69 23.05 10.26
N ILE A 210 -4.41 22.05 11.10
CA ILE A 210 -5.32 21.58 12.16
C ILE A 210 -5.68 22.73 13.12
N GLU A 211 -4.67 23.51 13.53
CA GLU A 211 -4.89 24.65 14.42
C GLU A 211 -5.63 25.79 13.73
N ALA A 212 -5.26 26.14 12.50
CA ALA A 212 -5.95 27.17 11.72
C ALA A 212 -7.45 26.87 11.60
N ARG A 213 -7.79 25.61 11.29
CA ARG A 213 -9.18 25.11 11.23
C ARG A 213 -9.87 25.08 12.60
N GLY A 214 -9.11 24.98 13.69
CA GLY A 214 -9.62 24.86 15.05
C GLY A 214 -10.43 23.61 15.28
N LEU A 215 -9.91 22.50 14.78
CA LEU A 215 -10.52 21.20 14.95
C LEU A 215 -10.61 20.84 16.43
N ASP A 216 -11.74 20.26 16.84
CA ASP A 216 -11.95 19.78 18.19
C ASP A 216 -11.10 18.54 18.52
N ALA A 217 -11.10 18.13 19.79
CA ALA A 217 -10.32 16.99 20.24
C ALA A 217 -10.69 15.68 19.51
N ARG A 218 -11.97 15.50 19.14
CA ARG A 218 -12.44 14.30 18.45
C ARG A 218 -11.92 14.24 17.02
N ALA A 219 -11.97 15.34 16.28
CA ALA A 219 -11.43 15.45 14.93
C ALA A 219 -9.90 15.30 14.94
N ARG A 220 -9.20 15.90 15.91
CA ARG A 220 -7.75 15.71 16.09
C ARG A 220 -7.40 14.24 16.35
N GLN A 221 -8.16 13.55 17.20
CA GLN A 221 -7.97 12.13 17.45
C GLN A 221 -8.23 11.27 16.20
N ALA A 222 -9.27 11.59 15.43
CA ALA A 222 -9.55 10.89 14.17
C ALA A 222 -8.40 11.06 13.17
N ILE A 223 -7.84 12.27 13.05
CA ILE A 223 -6.65 12.54 12.22
C ILE A 223 -5.46 11.71 12.70
N ALA A 224 -5.16 11.73 14.01
CA ALA A 224 -4.07 10.97 14.60
C ALA A 224 -4.15 9.47 14.26
N THR A 225 -5.35 8.88 14.37
CA THR A 225 -5.59 7.49 13.98
C THR A 225 -5.36 7.25 12.47
N ARG A 226 -5.73 8.20 11.60
CA ARG A 226 -5.57 8.05 10.15
C ARG A 226 -4.13 8.16 9.68
N ILE A 227 -3.32 9.02 10.29
CA ILE A 227 -1.91 9.20 9.91
C ILE A 227 -0.98 8.16 10.55
N GLY A 228 -1.47 7.41 11.54
CA GLY A 228 -0.74 6.38 12.26
C GLY A 228 0.15 6.92 13.38
N ASP A 229 0.47 6.06 14.35
CA ASP A 229 1.11 6.43 15.62
C ASP A 229 2.42 7.21 15.43
N ASN A 230 3.28 6.76 14.52
CA ASN A 230 4.57 7.43 14.26
C ASN A 230 4.39 8.88 13.81
N CYS A 231 3.42 9.17 12.94
CA CYS A 231 3.12 10.52 12.49
C CYS A 231 2.39 11.34 13.56
N ALA A 232 1.48 10.69 14.30
CA ALA A 232 0.67 11.32 15.32
C ALA A 232 1.50 11.94 16.44
N VAL A 233 2.61 11.31 16.84
CA VAL A 233 3.54 11.86 17.84
C VAL A 233 4.12 13.20 17.36
N PHE A 234 4.57 13.30 16.11
CA PHE A 234 5.10 14.55 15.54
C PHE A 234 4.03 15.65 15.46
N VAL A 235 2.81 15.32 15.01
CA VAL A 235 1.70 16.28 14.92
C VAL A 235 1.28 16.78 16.31
N SER A 236 1.24 15.89 17.30
CA SER A 236 0.92 16.24 18.69
C SER A 236 1.97 17.19 19.28
N ALA A 237 3.25 16.88 19.11
CA ALA A 237 4.34 17.74 19.58
C ALA A 237 4.33 19.12 18.90
N ALA A 238 4.10 19.14 17.57
CA ALA A 238 3.95 20.38 16.82
C ALA A 238 2.75 21.23 17.29
N SER A 239 1.62 20.59 17.61
CA SER A 239 0.41 21.29 18.09
C SER A 239 0.65 22.02 19.41
N GLN A 240 1.45 21.44 20.33
CA GLN A 240 1.81 22.08 21.59
C GLN A 240 2.62 23.35 21.35
N VAL A 241 3.64 23.29 20.49
CA VAL A 241 4.44 24.45 20.10
C VAL A 241 3.58 25.52 19.43
N ILE A 242 2.67 25.12 18.55
CA ILE A 242 1.82 26.03 17.80
C ILE A 242 0.87 26.81 18.73
N ALA A 243 0.36 26.16 19.78
CA ALA A 243 -0.52 26.80 20.77
C ALA A 243 0.18 27.94 21.54
N GLU A 244 1.52 27.93 21.60
CA GLU A 244 2.33 28.95 22.28
C GLU A 244 2.76 30.10 21.36
N LEU A 245 2.51 30.02 20.05
CA LEU A 245 2.94 31.04 19.09
C LEU A 245 2.21 32.37 19.29
N GLN A 246 2.98 33.46 19.25
CA GLN A 246 2.50 34.84 19.27
C GLN A 246 3.15 35.64 18.13
N PRO A 247 2.37 36.23 17.20
CA PRO A 247 0.93 36.07 17.06
C PRO A 247 0.54 34.63 16.68
N GLY A 248 -0.73 34.28 16.92
CA GLY A 248 -1.25 32.95 16.64
C GLY A 248 -1.20 32.59 15.14
N VAL A 249 -1.31 31.30 14.83
CA VAL A 249 -1.16 30.79 13.45
C VAL A 249 -2.12 31.44 12.45
N ALA A 250 -3.38 31.67 12.82
CA ALA A 250 -4.36 32.28 11.91
C ALA A 250 -3.93 33.69 11.47
N GLU A 251 -3.40 34.49 12.39
CA GLU A 251 -2.89 35.84 12.10
C GLU A 251 -1.63 35.79 11.26
N ARG A 252 -0.68 34.89 11.59
CA ARG A 252 0.54 34.69 10.79
C ARG A 252 0.26 34.25 9.36
N LEU A 253 -0.82 33.49 9.15
CA LEU A 253 -1.28 33.03 7.84
C LEU A 253 -2.21 34.03 7.14
N THR A 254 -2.52 35.18 7.76
CA THR A 254 -3.47 36.18 7.25
C THR A 254 -4.88 35.63 6.98
N ILE A 255 -5.31 34.63 7.75
CA ILE A 255 -6.63 34.01 7.61
C ILE A 255 -7.66 34.91 8.29
N PRO A 256 -8.79 35.23 7.63
CA PRO A 256 -9.79 36.10 8.22
C PRO A 256 -10.53 35.39 9.38
N PRO A 257 -11.22 36.13 10.26
CA PRO A 257 -11.95 35.55 11.39
C PRO A 257 -12.96 34.49 10.94
N ARG A 258 -13.13 33.41 11.72
CA ARG A 258 -14.01 32.28 11.37
C ARG A 258 -15.44 32.65 11.03
N ALA A 259 -15.98 33.70 11.65
CA ALA A 259 -17.32 34.19 11.39
C ALA A 259 -17.52 34.73 9.95
N SER A 260 -16.42 34.98 9.22
CA SER A 260 -16.45 35.42 7.82
C SER A 260 -16.28 34.29 6.81
N TRP A 261 -16.06 33.05 7.27
CA TRP A 261 -15.86 31.92 6.38
C TRP A 261 -17.18 31.51 5.74
N GLY A 262 -17.13 31.16 4.45
CA GLY A 262 -18.26 30.53 3.78
C GLY A 262 -18.46 29.07 4.21
N ASP A 263 -19.52 28.45 3.70
CA ASP A 263 -19.78 27.04 3.95
C ASP A 263 -18.70 26.17 3.28
N PRO A 264 -18.15 25.16 3.98
CA PRO A 264 -17.21 24.24 3.36
C PRO A 264 -17.91 23.41 2.28
N PRO A 265 -17.23 23.09 1.16
CA PRO A 265 -17.81 22.25 0.13
C PRO A 265 -18.13 20.87 0.69
N THR A 266 -19.31 20.33 0.35
CA THR A 266 -19.69 18.99 0.80
C THR A 266 -18.86 17.93 0.07
N LEU A 267 -18.45 16.88 0.78
CA LEU A 267 -17.68 15.80 0.16
C LEU A 267 -18.43 15.15 -1.00
N SER A 268 -19.76 15.06 -0.95
CA SER A 268 -20.58 14.54 -2.06
C SER A 268 -20.47 15.34 -3.35
N MET A 269 -20.23 16.66 -3.27
CA MET A 269 -20.00 17.48 -4.47
C MET A 269 -18.63 17.17 -5.08
N LEU A 270 -17.61 17.00 -4.24
CA LEU A 270 -16.23 16.79 -4.68
C LEU A 270 -15.90 15.34 -5.04
N ALA A 271 -16.61 14.38 -4.44
CA ALA A 271 -16.45 12.94 -4.63
C ALA A 271 -17.57 12.33 -5.50
N GLY A 272 -18.38 13.16 -6.18
CA GLY A 272 -19.36 12.68 -7.15
C GLY A 272 -18.70 11.88 -8.28
N MET A 273 -19.42 10.93 -8.88
CA MET A 273 -18.90 10.10 -9.97
C MET A 273 -18.30 10.97 -11.08
N LEU A 274 -17.05 10.69 -11.47
CA LEU A 274 -16.46 11.35 -12.63
C LEU A 274 -17.11 10.82 -13.92
N ASP A 275 -17.27 11.69 -14.91
CA ASP A 275 -17.71 11.25 -16.23
C ASP A 275 -16.64 10.33 -16.85
N ASP A 276 -17.05 9.06 -17.04
CA ASP A 276 -16.27 8.01 -17.71
C ASP A 276 -16.34 8.14 -19.24
N GLN A 277 -16.88 9.23 -19.79
CA GLN A 277 -17.17 9.41 -21.24
C GLN A 277 -15.93 9.61 -22.14
N GLY A 278 -14.73 9.29 -21.66
CA GLY A 278 -13.51 9.33 -22.48
C GLY A 278 -13.38 8.11 -23.40
N PRO A 279 -12.68 8.22 -24.55
CA PRO A 279 -12.42 7.09 -25.46
C PRO A 279 -11.67 5.90 -24.80
N ASP A 280 -11.06 6.12 -23.62
CA ASP A 280 -10.40 5.09 -22.78
C ASP A 280 -11.34 4.35 -21.81
N ALA A 281 -12.67 4.52 -21.93
CA ALA A 281 -13.65 3.75 -21.16
C ALA A 281 -13.64 2.25 -21.48
N SER A 282 -12.89 1.82 -22.51
CA SER A 282 -12.79 0.42 -22.91
C SER A 282 -12.04 -0.40 -21.86
N GLN A 283 -12.81 -1.07 -21.00
CA GLN A 283 -12.45 -2.27 -20.24
C GLN A 283 -10.97 -2.35 -19.82
N GLU A 284 -10.54 -1.50 -18.89
CA GLU A 284 -9.33 -1.81 -18.12
C GLU A 284 -9.56 -3.17 -17.45
N LEU A 285 -8.86 -4.21 -17.93
CA LEU A 285 -8.74 -5.47 -17.22
C LEU A 285 -8.09 -5.16 -15.88
N ARG A 286 -8.88 -5.26 -14.81
CA ARG A 286 -8.44 -5.07 -13.43
C ARG A 286 -7.20 -5.90 -13.17
N ARG A 287 -6.02 -5.25 -13.10
CA ARG A 287 -4.75 -5.92 -12.79
C ARG A 287 -4.67 -6.38 -11.33
N ASP A 288 -5.52 -5.81 -10.48
CA ASP A 288 -5.69 -6.14 -9.06
C ASP A 288 -6.60 -7.36 -8.84
N GLU A 289 -7.55 -7.58 -9.75
CA GLU A 289 -8.17 -8.89 -9.88
C GLU A 289 -7.10 -9.79 -10.49
N GLU A 290 -6.32 -10.47 -9.63
CA GLU A 290 -5.74 -11.74 -10.04
C GLU A 290 -6.88 -12.48 -10.73
N VAL A 291 -6.81 -12.67 -12.05
CA VAL A 291 -7.70 -13.57 -12.77
C VAL A 291 -7.67 -14.79 -11.89
N GLY A 292 -8.77 -15.02 -11.17
CA GLY A 292 -8.78 -15.97 -10.07
C GLY A 292 -8.23 -17.27 -10.63
N VAL A 293 -7.65 -18.12 -9.79
CA VAL A 293 -6.92 -19.30 -10.30
C VAL A 293 -7.72 -20.08 -11.38
N SER A 294 -9.05 -20.00 -11.35
CA SER A 294 -9.98 -20.25 -12.45
C SER A 294 -9.44 -19.91 -13.86
N GLY A 295 -9.13 -20.94 -14.65
CA GLY A 295 -8.72 -20.78 -16.06
C GLY A 295 -7.34 -20.18 -16.30
N MET A 296 -6.55 -19.85 -15.28
CA MET A 296 -5.20 -19.25 -15.42
C MET A 296 -4.25 -20.11 -16.27
N ASN A 297 -4.46 -21.43 -16.29
CA ASN A 297 -3.68 -22.39 -17.06
C ASN A 297 -4.51 -23.09 -18.14
N ALA A 298 -5.62 -22.52 -18.60
CA ALA A 298 -6.39 -23.09 -19.71
C ALA A 298 -5.45 -23.49 -20.86
N ASP A 299 -5.55 -24.75 -21.30
CA ASP A 299 -4.74 -25.37 -22.34
C ASP A 299 -3.22 -25.48 -22.08
N ARG A 300 -2.73 -25.04 -20.92
CA ARG A 300 -1.32 -25.19 -20.51
C ARG A 300 -1.12 -26.50 -19.73
N PRO A 301 0.04 -27.16 -19.87
CA PRO A 301 0.34 -28.36 -19.11
C PRO A 301 0.52 -28.03 -17.63
N VAL A 302 -0.12 -28.82 -16.78
CA VAL A 302 0.11 -28.88 -15.33
C VAL A 302 0.38 -30.33 -14.93
N PHE A 303 0.90 -30.55 -13.73
CA PHE A 303 1.25 -31.88 -13.25
C PHE A 303 0.47 -32.22 -11.98
N ARG A 304 0.18 -33.50 -11.81
CA ARG A 304 -0.38 -34.05 -10.59
C ARG A 304 0.76 -34.25 -9.60
N VAL A 305 0.75 -33.52 -8.49
CA VAL A 305 1.69 -33.72 -7.39
C VAL A 305 1.11 -34.75 -6.44
N GLU A 306 1.69 -35.95 -6.41
CA GLU A 306 1.32 -36.98 -5.46
C GLU A 306 2.11 -36.84 -4.17
N ARG A 307 1.41 -36.59 -3.07
CA ARG A 307 2.00 -36.54 -1.73
C ARG A 307 1.43 -37.65 -0.87
N SER A 308 2.31 -38.32 -0.14
CA SER A 308 1.89 -39.24 0.92
C SER A 308 1.27 -38.46 2.08
N LYS A 309 0.09 -38.89 2.55
CA LYS A 309 -0.53 -38.37 3.79
C LYS A 309 0.06 -39.00 5.04
N ALA A 310 0.99 -39.96 4.91
CA ALA A 310 1.55 -40.75 6.01
C ALA A 310 2.00 -39.88 7.18
N LEU A 311 2.86 -38.89 6.96
CA LEU A 311 3.40 -38.07 8.04
C LEU A 311 2.32 -37.19 8.71
N ARG A 312 1.34 -36.70 7.94
CA ARG A 312 0.25 -35.87 8.46
C ARG A 312 -0.70 -36.70 9.33
N LEU A 313 -1.09 -37.89 8.85
CA LEU A 313 -1.98 -38.80 9.58
C LEU A 313 -1.30 -39.40 10.81
N ALA A 314 -0.02 -39.75 10.73
CA ALA A 314 0.76 -40.20 11.87
C ALA A 314 0.77 -39.16 13.00
N LYS A 315 0.98 -37.88 12.66
CA LYS A 315 0.90 -36.78 13.63
C LYS A 315 -0.52 -36.58 14.17
N MET A 316 -1.54 -36.62 13.32
CA MET A 316 -2.93 -36.45 13.76
C MET A 316 -3.40 -37.56 14.71
N PHE A 317 -2.96 -38.80 14.54
CA PHE A 317 -3.35 -39.89 15.42
C PHE A 317 -2.45 -40.02 16.66
N GLY A 318 -1.14 -39.85 16.53
CA GLY A 318 -0.19 -40.05 17.64
C GLY A 318 -0.09 -38.87 18.61
N LEU A 319 -0.06 -37.63 18.10
CA LEU A 319 0.23 -36.45 18.92
C LEU A 319 -0.86 -36.14 19.96
N PRO A 320 -2.16 -36.21 19.65
CA PRO A 320 -3.20 -35.94 20.65
C PRO A 320 -3.16 -36.91 21.83
N VAL A 321 -2.89 -38.20 21.58
CA VAL A 321 -2.79 -39.22 22.64
C VAL A 321 -1.57 -38.98 23.53
N LEU A 322 -0.44 -38.60 22.93
CA LEU A 322 0.75 -38.20 23.68
C LEU A 322 0.48 -36.99 24.59
N LEU A 323 -0.15 -35.94 24.04
CA LEU A 323 -0.46 -34.70 24.78
C LEU A 323 -1.50 -34.95 25.89
N LEU A 324 -2.53 -35.75 25.63
CA LEU A 324 -3.52 -36.16 26.64
C LEU A 324 -2.89 -37.01 27.74
N GLY A 325 -1.99 -37.93 27.41
CA GLY A 325 -1.24 -38.72 28.39
C GLY A 325 -0.38 -37.84 29.30
N MET A 326 0.30 -36.83 28.73
CA MET A 326 1.07 -35.85 29.51
C MET A 326 0.20 -34.99 30.43
N LEU A 327 -0.98 -34.58 29.96
CA LEU A 327 -1.92 -33.77 30.77
C LEU A 327 -2.52 -34.61 31.90
N ALA A 328 -2.97 -35.83 31.61
CA ALA A 328 -3.53 -36.75 32.59
C ALA A 328 -2.52 -37.14 33.66
N GLY A 329 -1.25 -37.36 33.30
CA GLY A 329 -0.17 -37.62 34.27
C GLY A 329 0.13 -36.44 35.22
N ARG A 330 -0.30 -35.22 34.87
CA ARG A 330 -0.16 -34.04 35.75
C ARG A 330 -1.38 -33.77 36.62
N MET A 331 -2.56 -34.26 36.23
CA MET A 331 -3.78 -34.04 37.00
C MET A 331 -3.97 -35.22 37.98
N GLN A 332 -4.12 -34.94 39.28
CA GLN A 332 -4.44 -35.93 40.33
C GLN A 332 -5.91 -36.42 40.18
N MET A 333 -6.28 -36.96 39.03
CA MET A 333 -7.65 -37.43 38.75
C MET A 333 -7.88 -38.89 39.19
N GLY A 334 -7.04 -39.45 40.07
CA GLY A 334 -7.23 -40.78 40.63
C GLY A 334 -7.09 -41.95 39.64
N VAL A 335 -6.69 -41.69 38.39
CA VAL A 335 -6.42 -42.70 37.37
C VAL A 335 -4.91 -42.71 37.09
N GLU A 336 -4.22 -43.71 37.61
CA GLU A 336 -2.79 -43.91 37.35
C GLU A 336 -2.58 -44.49 35.95
N ILE A 337 -2.48 -43.62 34.94
CA ILE A 337 -2.03 -44.03 33.60
C ILE A 337 -0.50 -43.97 33.60
N GLU A 338 0.14 -45.13 33.63
CA GLU A 338 1.59 -45.24 33.47
C GLU A 338 2.04 -44.66 32.12
N MET A 339 2.98 -43.71 32.14
CA MET A 339 3.43 -42.96 30.96
C MET A 339 3.85 -43.86 29.78
N TRP A 340 4.46 -45.02 30.06
CA TRP A 340 4.89 -45.95 29.02
C TRP A 340 3.72 -46.54 28.22
N LYS A 341 2.54 -46.72 28.83
CA LYS A 341 1.32 -47.17 28.15
C LYS A 341 0.82 -46.10 27.18
N ALA A 342 0.78 -44.84 27.61
CA ALA A 342 0.41 -43.70 26.77
C ALA A 342 1.37 -43.55 25.57
N MET A 343 2.68 -43.67 25.80
CA MET A 343 3.67 -43.62 24.71
C MET A 343 3.52 -44.79 23.72
N SER A 344 3.26 -46.00 24.22
CA SER A 344 3.07 -47.19 23.37
C SER A 344 1.83 -47.08 22.49
N ILE A 345 0.72 -46.59 23.05
CA ILE A 345 -0.53 -46.34 22.30
C ILE A 345 -0.30 -45.23 21.26
N ALA A 346 0.34 -44.12 21.64
CA ALA A 346 0.66 -43.04 20.71
C ALA A 346 1.54 -43.51 19.56
N ALA A 347 2.56 -44.34 19.83
CA ALA A 347 3.42 -44.94 18.82
C ALA A 347 2.65 -45.89 17.88
N ALA A 348 1.80 -46.76 18.43
CA ALA A 348 0.96 -47.66 17.63
C ALA A 348 0.00 -46.89 16.71
N LEU A 349 -0.65 -45.84 17.23
CA LEU A 349 -1.53 -44.96 16.46
C LEU A 349 -0.78 -44.14 15.40
N ALA A 350 0.44 -43.69 15.71
CA ALA A 350 1.29 -43.02 14.73
C ALA A 350 1.70 -43.98 13.58
N LEU A 351 2.09 -45.21 13.90
CA LEU A 351 2.40 -46.26 12.92
C LEU A 351 1.18 -46.62 12.06
N LEU A 352 0.00 -46.74 12.68
CA LEU A 352 -1.27 -46.92 11.97
C LEU A 352 -1.55 -45.75 11.02
N GLY A 353 -1.33 -44.51 11.47
CA GLY A 353 -1.44 -43.31 10.66
C GLY A 353 -0.46 -43.27 9.48
N LEU A 354 0.78 -43.75 9.69
CA LEU A 354 1.75 -43.92 8.61
C LEU A 354 1.27 -44.93 7.56
N ALA A 355 0.77 -46.09 8.01
CA ALA A 355 0.27 -47.16 7.12
C ALA A 355 -0.94 -46.68 6.30
N ILE A 356 -1.96 -46.15 6.96
CA ILE A 356 -3.17 -45.62 6.30
C ILE A 356 -2.80 -44.46 5.37
N GLY A 357 -1.96 -43.52 5.82
CA GLY A 357 -1.59 -42.37 5.01
C GLY A 357 -0.67 -42.70 3.83
N ARG A 358 -0.02 -43.86 3.83
CA ARG A 358 0.67 -44.39 2.64
C ARG A 358 -0.30 -44.97 1.62
N MET A 359 -1.47 -45.48 2.06
CA MET A 359 -2.50 -46.02 1.17
C MET A 359 -3.42 -44.94 0.57
N LEU A 360 -3.42 -43.73 1.14
CA LEU A 360 -4.27 -42.60 0.71
C LEU A 360 -3.42 -41.49 0.08
N PRO A 361 -3.05 -41.59 -1.21
CA PRO A 361 -2.32 -40.53 -1.90
C PRO A 361 -3.17 -39.25 -1.97
N ASP A 362 -2.57 -38.09 -1.67
CA ASP A 362 -3.13 -36.78 -1.98
C ASP A 362 -2.61 -36.36 -3.34
N SER A 363 -3.49 -36.20 -4.33
CA SER A 363 -3.14 -35.62 -5.61
C SER A 363 -3.61 -34.18 -5.68
N ARG A 364 -2.68 -33.27 -6.01
CA ARG A 364 -2.97 -31.83 -6.15
C ARG A 364 -2.36 -31.27 -7.43
N CYS A 365 -2.92 -30.17 -7.93
CA CYS A 365 -2.35 -29.43 -9.04
C CYS A 365 -0.97 -28.85 -8.69
N SER A 366 -0.01 -28.95 -9.61
CA SER A 366 1.36 -28.45 -9.45
C SER A 366 1.50 -26.94 -9.47
N GLU A 367 0.48 -26.20 -9.91
CA GLU A 367 0.51 -24.74 -9.97
C GLU A 367 0.48 -24.13 -8.54
N PRO A 368 1.52 -23.40 -8.11
CA PRO A 368 1.62 -22.85 -6.74
C PRO A 368 0.42 -22.03 -6.29
N LYS A 369 -0.21 -21.26 -7.20
CA LYS A 369 -1.40 -20.48 -6.88
C LYS A 369 -2.67 -21.33 -6.79
N CYS A 370 -2.69 -22.51 -7.42
CA CYS A 370 -3.86 -23.39 -7.52
C CYS A 370 -3.96 -24.36 -6.34
N GLY A 371 -3.05 -25.35 -6.28
CA GLY A 371 -3.06 -26.38 -5.24
C GLY A 371 -4.35 -27.21 -5.12
N GLU A 372 -5.23 -27.16 -6.12
CA GLU A 372 -6.54 -27.81 -6.13
C GLU A 372 -6.39 -29.33 -6.03
N PRO A 373 -7.19 -30.03 -5.19
CA PRO A 373 -7.25 -31.48 -5.19
C PRO A 373 -7.68 -32.02 -6.55
N LEU A 374 -7.00 -33.05 -7.03
CA LEU A 374 -7.29 -33.68 -8.32
C LEU A 374 -7.81 -35.09 -8.09
N GLU A 375 -8.96 -35.42 -8.69
CA GLU A 375 -9.44 -36.80 -8.78
C GLU A 375 -8.49 -37.63 -9.64
N ARG A 376 -8.36 -38.94 -9.38
CA ARG A 376 -7.38 -39.80 -10.08
C ARG A 376 -7.55 -39.79 -11.60
N GLU A 377 -8.79 -39.69 -12.07
CA GLU A 377 -9.16 -39.74 -13.49
C GLU A 377 -9.19 -38.36 -14.15
N ALA A 378 -8.97 -37.28 -13.40
CA ALA A 378 -8.96 -35.93 -13.95
C ALA A 378 -7.82 -35.78 -14.97
N THR A 379 -8.18 -35.38 -16.19
CA THR A 379 -7.27 -34.99 -17.28
C THR A 379 -7.10 -33.48 -17.38
N VAL A 380 -7.97 -32.71 -16.71
CA VAL A 380 -7.92 -31.25 -16.61
C VAL A 380 -8.15 -30.85 -15.15
N CYS A 381 -7.41 -29.85 -14.67
CA CYS A 381 -7.61 -29.30 -13.33
C CYS A 381 -8.91 -28.47 -13.30
N PRO A 382 -9.88 -28.79 -12.41
CA PRO A 382 -11.20 -28.14 -12.41
C PRO A 382 -11.17 -26.67 -12.01
N ARG A 383 -10.10 -26.24 -11.35
CA ARG A 383 -9.89 -24.84 -10.99
C ARG A 383 -9.10 -24.12 -12.08
N CYS A 384 -7.81 -24.43 -12.27
CA CYS A 384 -6.99 -23.65 -13.20
C CYS A 384 -7.19 -23.92 -14.69
N GLY A 385 -7.96 -24.94 -15.08
CA GLY A 385 -8.16 -25.31 -16.48
C GLY A 385 -6.94 -25.96 -17.14
N GLY A 386 -5.84 -26.16 -16.41
CA GLY A 386 -4.63 -26.79 -16.92
C GLY A 386 -4.81 -28.27 -17.26
N ARG A 387 -4.25 -28.70 -18.39
CA ARG A 387 -4.23 -30.09 -18.84
C ARG A 387 -3.20 -30.88 -18.02
N ILE A 388 -3.60 -31.97 -17.39
CA ILE A 388 -2.73 -32.77 -16.55
C ILE A 388 -1.84 -33.63 -17.45
N ALA A 389 -0.59 -33.23 -17.60
CA ALA A 389 0.38 -33.85 -18.53
C ALA A 389 1.16 -35.02 -17.91
N GLY A 390 1.15 -35.16 -16.59
CA GLY A 390 1.86 -36.24 -15.90
C GLY A 390 1.78 -36.16 -14.38
N VAL A 391 2.51 -37.07 -13.72
CA VAL A 391 2.61 -37.16 -12.27
C VAL A 391 4.03 -36.82 -11.83
N ILE A 392 4.14 -36.00 -10.79
CA ILE A 392 5.40 -35.64 -10.11
C ILE A 392 5.25 -35.88 -8.61
N HIS A 393 6.36 -36.08 -7.91
CA HIS A 393 6.34 -36.36 -6.46
C HIS A 393 6.61 -35.11 -5.63
N HIS A 394 7.26 -34.10 -6.22
CA HIS A 394 7.55 -32.86 -5.53
C HIS A 394 7.31 -31.63 -6.43
N PRO A 395 6.73 -30.52 -5.94
CA PRO A 395 6.47 -29.33 -6.78
C PRO A 395 7.69 -28.72 -7.46
N ARG A 396 8.90 -28.95 -6.90
CA ARG A 396 10.16 -28.49 -7.48
C ARG A 396 10.54 -29.23 -8.76
N GLU A 397 9.98 -30.42 -8.98
CA GLU A 397 10.20 -31.22 -10.19
C GLU A 397 9.43 -30.68 -11.40
N ARG A 398 8.55 -29.68 -11.21
CA ARG A 398 7.70 -29.12 -12.26
C ARG A 398 8.51 -28.67 -13.47
N LEU A 399 9.59 -27.90 -13.27
CA LEU A 399 10.40 -27.37 -14.38
C LEU A 399 11.03 -28.49 -15.21
N ALA A 400 11.57 -29.51 -14.54
CA ALA A 400 12.16 -30.67 -15.21
C ALA A 400 11.12 -31.49 -15.98
N ALA A 401 9.89 -31.60 -15.45
CA ALA A 401 8.80 -32.29 -16.12
C ALA A 401 8.26 -31.51 -17.34
N GLU A 402 8.20 -30.17 -17.25
CA GLU A 402 7.87 -29.29 -18.38
C GLU A 402 8.92 -29.42 -19.50
N GLU A 403 10.21 -29.43 -19.15
CA GLU A 403 11.30 -29.64 -20.13
C GLU A 403 11.24 -31.02 -20.78
N ALA A 404 10.94 -32.06 -20.00
CA ALA A 404 10.79 -33.42 -20.53
C ALA A 404 9.64 -33.52 -21.53
N LEU A 405 8.49 -32.91 -21.21
CA LEU A 405 7.32 -32.82 -22.09
C LEU A 405 7.62 -32.03 -23.38
N ALA A 406 8.38 -30.95 -23.29
CA ALA A 406 8.78 -30.18 -24.46
C ALA A 406 9.70 -30.97 -25.41
N ARG A 407 10.56 -31.85 -24.87
CA ARG A 407 11.47 -32.69 -25.67
C ARG A 407 10.78 -33.83 -26.40
N THR A 408 9.69 -34.38 -25.85
CA THR A 408 8.97 -35.49 -26.48
C THR A 408 8.18 -35.07 -27.71
N GLY A 409 8.08 -33.77 -28.00
CA GLY A 409 7.52 -33.28 -29.27
C GLY A 409 6.03 -33.54 -29.42
N ASP A 410 5.34 -33.95 -28.34
CA ASP A 410 3.89 -33.94 -28.25
C ASP A 410 3.43 -32.48 -28.30
N LYS A 411 3.40 -31.92 -29.52
CA LYS A 411 2.59 -30.74 -29.79
C LYS A 411 1.15 -31.19 -29.58
N PRO A 412 0.43 -30.58 -28.64
CA PRO A 412 -0.95 -30.96 -28.39
C PRO A 412 -1.76 -30.75 -29.68
N SER A 413 -2.39 -31.83 -30.17
CA SER A 413 -3.46 -31.78 -31.17
C SER A 413 -4.67 -31.03 -30.65
#